data_AF-A0AA95ME60-F1
#
_entry.id   AF-A0AA95ME60-F1
#
_cell.length_a   1.000
_cell.length_b   1.000
_cell.length_c   1.000
_cell.angle_alpha   90.00
_cell.angle_beta   90.00
_cell.angle_gamma   90.00
#
_symmetry.space_group_name_H-M   'P 1'
#
loop_
_entity.id
_entity.type
_entity.pdbx_description
1 polymer ?
#
loop_
_entity_poly.entity_id
_entity_poly.type
_entity_poly.pdbx_seq_one_letter_code
_entity_poly.pdbx_strand_id
1 'polypeptide(L)'
;MIRLIKLELRRNNIRTYVIASIIITIVMLGFLYLFAYAPKLEPTDKDLEVFLGYNNLIPMFGVINMTAFCVLSAVMYSKFIIEEYSGKRSILLFSYPVSRKKILLSKLSVVSIFTIFSMIISNLIIFLIFGITEKSMHLVSGDFTASIMLQVIKITVVMAFIAASIGIIATGIGFIKKSVAATIVSAVLLASLMCNIVGNTTSSITVIYIFSLIMIFVGILFSKNLMHKVNLMEVE
;
A
#
# COMPACT_ATOMS: atom_id res chain seq x y z
N MET A 1 10.84 10.60 -19.49
CA MET A 1 10.44 9.57 -18.50
C MET A 1 9.13 8.87 -18.86
N ILE A 2 8.09 9.60 -19.29
CA ILE A 2 6.77 9.02 -19.64
C ILE A 2 6.85 7.87 -20.66
N ARG A 3 7.75 7.96 -21.65
CA ARG A 3 7.97 6.88 -22.64
C ARG A 3 8.49 5.58 -22.00
N LEU A 4 9.37 5.68 -20.99
CA LEU A 4 9.88 4.51 -20.25
C LEU A 4 8.78 3.88 -19.39
N ILE A 5 7.98 4.72 -18.72
CA ILE A 5 6.81 4.29 -17.94
C ILE A 5 5.82 3.52 -18.83
N LYS A 6 5.50 4.05 -20.02
CA LYS A 6 4.62 3.40 -20.99
C LYS A 6 5.18 2.05 -21.49
N LEU A 7 6.50 1.96 -21.65
CA LEU A 7 7.16 0.72 -22.08
C LEU A 7 7.13 -0.35 -20.98
N GLU A 8 7.40 0.01 -19.72
CA GLU A 8 7.24 -0.88 -18.57
C GLU A 8 5.80 -1.39 -18.44
N LEU A 9 4.82 -0.49 -18.62
CA LEU A 9 3.40 -0.83 -18.59
C LEU A 9 2.99 -1.84 -19.68
N ARG A 10 3.63 -1.77 -20.85
CA ARG A 10 3.35 -2.67 -21.98
C ARG A 10 4.11 -3.98 -21.89
N ARG A 11 5.33 -3.94 -21.34
CA ARG A 11 6.22 -5.10 -21.20
C ARG A 11 5.76 -6.03 -20.09
N ASN A 12 5.13 -5.48 -19.04
CA ASN A 12 4.73 -6.24 -17.89
C ASN A 12 3.22 -6.55 -17.88
N ASN A 13 2.84 -7.77 -17.50
CA ASN A 13 1.45 -8.22 -17.45
C ASN A 13 0.69 -7.61 -16.26
N ILE A 14 0.41 -6.30 -16.33
CA ILE A 14 -0.29 -5.54 -15.28
C ILE A 14 -1.69 -6.08 -15.00
N ARG A 15 -2.30 -6.77 -15.97
CA ARG A 15 -3.60 -7.42 -15.83
C ARG A 15 -3.68 -8.32 -14.59
N THR A 16 -2.64 -9.10 -14.31
CA THR A 16 -2.63 -10.00 -13.14
C THR A 16 -2.70 -9.23 -11.83
N TYR A 17 -2.01 -8.08 -11.75
CA TYR A 17 -2.02 -7.24 -10.56
C TYR A 17 -3.34 -6.44 -10.40
N VAL A 18 -3.97 -6.07 -11.52
CA VAL A 18 -5.31 -5.47 -11.51
C VAL A 18 -6.34 -6.48 -10.98
N ILE A 19 -6.30 -7.74 -11.47
CA ILE A 19 -7.16 -8.81 -10.97
C ILE A 19 -6.92 -9.04 -9.47
N ALA A 20 -5.65 -9.10 -9.05
CA ALA A 20 -5.31 -9.22 -7.63
C ALA A 20 -5.88 -8.07 -6.79
N SER A 21 -5.81 -6.82 -7.26
CA SER A 21 -6.41 -5.68 -6.57
C SER A 21 -7.94 -5.79 -6.47
N ILE A 22 -8.61 -6.29 -7.51
CA ILE A 22 -10.07 -6.50 -7.48
C ILE A 22 -10.43 -7.55 -6.44
N ILE A 23 -9.69 -8.66 -6.39
CA ILE A 23 -9.88 -9.71 -5.38
C ILE A 23 -9.67 -9.15 -3.97
N ILE A 24 -8.60 -8.37 -3.74
CA ILE A 24 -8.35 -7.70 -2.45
C ILE A 24 -9.54 -6.81 -2.09
N THR A 25 -10.10 -6.07 -3.05
CA THR A 25 -11.25 -5.18 -2.82
C THR A 25 -12.48 -5.95 -2.34
N ILE A 26 -12.80 -7.09 -2.98
CA ILE A 26 -13.94 -7.94 -2.62
C ILE A 26 -13.76 -8.52 -1.22
N VAL A 27 -12.57 -9.02 -0.91
CA VAL A 27 -12.25 -9.59 0.41
C VAL A 27 -12.34 -8.50 1.49
N MET A 28 -11.75 -7.33 1.24
CA MET A 28 -11.76 -6.21 2.19
C MET A 28 -13.17 -5.67 2.43
N LEU A 29 -14.04 -5.68 1.42
CA LEU A 29 -15.45 -5.34 1.60
C LEU A 29 -16.12 -6.30 2.60
N GLY A 30 -15.86 -7.60 2.52
CA GLY A 30 -16.35 -8.57 3.51
C GLY A 30 -15.83 -8.30 4.92
N PHE A 31 -14.55 -7.98 5.07
CA PHE A 31 -13.95 -7.59 6.36
C PHE A 31 -14.58 -6.32 6.95
N LEU A 32 -14.90 -5.33 6.11
CA LEU A 32 -15.57 -4.11 6.58
C LEU A 32 -16.94 -4.42 7.18
N TYR A 33 -17.75 -5.26 6.54
CA TYR A 33 -19.05 -5.67 7.09
C TYR A 33 -18.89 -6.49 8.36
N LEU A 34 -17.87 -7.35 8.45
CA LEU A 34 -17.56 -8.09 9.66
C LEU A 34 -17.26 -7.13 10.82
N PHE A 35 -16.41 -6.11 10.62
CA PHE A 35 -16.11 -5.12 11.66
C PHE A 35 -17.31 -4.23 12.02
N ALA A 36 -18.18 -3.91 11.06
CA ALA A 36 -19.40 -3.17 11.33
C ALA A 36 -20.43 -3.99 12.14
N TYR A 37 -20.48 -5.31 11.92
CA TYR A 37 -21.44 -6.20 12.58
C TYR A 37 -20.94 -6.77 13.92
N ALA A 38 -19.63 -6.95 14.09
CA ALA A 38 -19.01 -7.48 15.31
C ALA A 38 -19.50 -6.82 16.61
N PRO A 39 -19.58 -5.47 16.74
CA PRO A 39 -20.06 -4.84 17.97
C PRO A 39 -21.56 -5.06 18.27
N LYS A 40 -22.36 -5.54 17.30
CA LYS A 40 -23.78 -5.89 17.53
C LYS A 40 -23.96 -7.30 18.11
N LEU A 41 -22.98 -8.19 17.95
CA LEU A 41 -23.04 -9.56 18.43
C LEU A 41 -22.68 -9.65 19.92
N GLU A 42 -21.67 -8.91 20.36
CA GLU A 42 -21.15 -8.93 21.74
C GLU A 42 -20.96 -7.49 22.27
N PRO A 43 -22.01 -6.85 22.79
CA PRO A 43 -21.97 -5.44 23.23
C PRO A 43 -21.17 -5.20 24.53
N THR A 44 -20.64 -6.24 25.18
CA THR A 44 -20.00 -6.16 26.51
C THR A 44 -18.47 -6.26 26.47
N ASP A 45 -17.89 -6.57 25.31
CA ASP A 45 -16.44 -6.73 25.17
C ASP A 45 -15.73 -5.41 24.85
N LYS A 46 -14.81 -5.02 25.73
CA LYS A 46 -14.00 -3.79 25.62
C LYS A 46 -13.14 -3.74 24.35
N ASP A 47 -12.81 -4.89 23.77
CA ASP A 47 -12.03 -4.97 22.53
C ASP A 47 -12.87 -4.64 21.29
N LEU A 48 -14.20 -4.84 21.37
CA LEU A 48 -15.15 -4.50 20.31
C LEU A 48 -15.55 -3.02 20.36
N GLU A 49 -15.33 -2.32 21.49
CA GLU A 49 -15.50 -0.87 21.60
C GLU A 49 -14.58 -0.09 20.63
N VAL A 50 -13.46 -0.68 20.23
CA VAL A 50 -12.52 -0.08 19.26
C VAL A 50 -13.16 0.09 17.88
N PHE A 51 -14.18 -0.72 17.54
CA PHE A 51 -14.92 -0.62 16.27
C PHE A 51 -16.22 0.19 16.41
N LEU A 52 -16.55 0.67 17.61
CA LEU A 52 -17.72 1.51 17.82
C LEU A 52 -17.50 2.91 17.23
N GLY A 53 -18.36 3.25 16.27
CA GLY A 53 -18.38 4.55 15.63
C GLY A 53 -17.41 4.69 14.46
N TYR A 54 -17.83 5.49 13.47
CA TYR A 54 -17.10 5.72 12.23
C TYR A 54 -15.66 6.24 12.44
N ASN A 55 -15.44 7.02 13.50
CA ASN A 55 -14.14 7.65 13.75
C ASN A 55 -13.01 6.65 13.99
N ASN A 56 -13.30 5.48 14.56
CA ASN A 56 -12.31 4.45 14.84
C ASN A 56 -12.34 3.32 13.80
N LEU A 57 -13.54 2.98 13.28
CA LEU A 57 -13.70 1.98 12.25
C LEU A 57 -12.96 2.34 10.95
N ILE A 58 -13.04 3.61 10.50
CA ILE A 58 -12.38 4.07 9.28
C ILE A 58 -10.85 3.92 9.32
N PRO A 59 -10.11 4.46 10.32
CA PRO A 59 -8.67 4.30 10.37
C PRO A 59 -8.24 2.84 10.55
N MET A 60 -8.94 2.05 11.36
CA MET A 60 -8.63 0.61 11.53
C MET A 60 -8.77 -0.16 10.22
N PHE A 61 -9.88 0.03 9.52
CA PHE A 61 -10.08 -0.56 8.20
C PHE A 61 -9.02 -0.08 7.19
N GLY A 62 -8.72 1.22 7.20
CA GLY A 62 -7.73 1.83 6.31
C GLY A 62 -6.34 1.21 6.48
N VAL A 63 -5.95 0.87 7.71
CA VAL A 63 -4.68 0.20 8.03
C VAL A 63 -4.65 -1.23 7.50
N ILE A 64 -5.72 -2.00 7.71
CA ILE A 64 -5.79 -3.38 7.21
C ILE A 64 -5.73 -3.38 5.69
N ASN A 65 -6.46 -2.47 5.03
CA ASN A 65 -6.36 -2.35 3.58
C ASN A 65 -4.96 -1.88 3.13
N MET A 66 -4.33 -0.96 3.86
CA MET A 66 -2.93 -0.54 3.63
C MET A 66 -1.98 -1.74 3.65
N THR A 67 -2.14 -2.67 4.60
CA THR A 67 -1.27 -3.86 4.68
C THR A 67 -1.37 -4.74 3.43
N ALA A 68 -2.59 -4.98 2.92
CA ALA A 68 -2.79 -5.80 1.74
C ALA A 68 -2.17 -5.16 0.48
N PHE A 69 -2.37 -3.84 0.30
CA PHE A 69 -1.75 -3.10 -0.79
C PHE A 69 -0.23 -2.98 -0.65
N CYS A 70 0.28 -2.92 0.57
CA CYS A 70 1.71 -2.98 0.84
C CYS A 70 2.31 -4.32 0.39
N VAL A 71 1.67 -5.44 0.72
CA VAL A 71 2.11 -6.77 0.25
C VAL A 71 2.03 -6.87 -1.27
N LEU A 72 0.94 -6.39 -1.89
CA LEU A 72 0.81 -6.33 -3.35
C LEU A 72 1.96 -5.52 -3.99
N SER A 73 2.29 -4.36 -3.40
CA SER A 73 3.40 -3.53 -3.86
C SER A 73 4.74 -4.27 -3.79
N ALA A 74 5.00 -4.98 -2.69
CA ALA A 74 6.23 -5.74 -2.50
C ALA A 74 6.37 -6.87 -3.54
N VAL A 75 5.27 -7.55 -3.86
CA VAL A 75 5.24 -8.58 -4.91
C VAL A 75 5.48 -7.98 -6.30
N MET A 76 4.91 -6.81 -6.60
CA MET A 76 5.19 -6.11 -7.85
C MET A 76 6.65 -5.71 -7.98
N TYR A 77 7.21 -5.12 -6.93
CA TYR A 77 8.59 -4.68 -6.95
C TYR A 77 9.58 -5.84 -7.00
N SER A 78 9.31 -6.95 -6.33
CA SER A 78 10.18 -8.13 -6.38
C SER A 78 10.28 -8.68 -7.80
N LYS A 79 9.16 -8.71 -8.54
CA LYS A 79 9.12 -9.05 -9.96
C LYS A 79 9.83 -8.02 -10.85
N PHE A 80 9.60 -6.72 -10.64
CA PHE A 80 10.08 -5.71 -11.60
C PHE A 80 11.52 -5.28 -11.38
N ILE A 81 12.01 -5.42 -10.15
CA ILE A 81 13.34 -4.98 -9.74
C ILE A 81 14.19 -6.21 -9.40
N ILE A 82 13.80 -7.03 -8.43
CA ILE A 82 14.70 -8.08 -7.94
C ILE A 82 14.95 -9.15 -9.00
N GLU A 83 13.93 -9.63 -9.69
CA GLU A 83 14.11 -10.63 -10.75
C GLU A 83 14.83 -10.10 -12.01
N GLU A 84 14.77 -8.79 -12.28
CA GLU A 84 15.46 -8.22 -13.44
C GLU A 84 16.91 -7.81 -13.14
N TYR A 85 17.19 -7.35 -11.91
CA TYR A 85 18.53 -6.97 -11.47
C TYR A 85 19.31 -8.13 -10.84
N SER A 86 18.67 -9.26 -10.56
CA SER A 86 19.31 -10.49 -10.10
C SER A 86 19.38 -11.52 -11.24
N GLY A 87 20.58 -12.03 -11.53
CA GLY A 87 20.81 -13.09 -12.53
C GLY A 87 21.06 -12.59 -13.96
N LYS A 88 20.88 -13.48 -14.94
CA LYS A 88 21.29 -13.28 -16.35
C LYS A 88 20.60 -12.11 -17.08
N ARG A 89 19.49 -11.60 -16.54
CA ARG A 89 18.74 -10.46 -17.11
C ARG A 89 19.36 -9.10 -16.78
N SER A 90 20.24 -9.01 -15.78
CA SER A 90 20.93 -7.76 -15.44
C SER A 90 21.83 -7.28 -16.59
N ILE A 91 22.48 -8.22 -17.29
CA ILE A 91 23.37 -7.95 -18.43
C ILE A 91 22.60 -7.30 -19.58
N LEU A 92 21.40 -7.79 -19.89
CA LEU A 92 20.51 -7.21 -20.90
C LEU A 92 20.06 -5.80 -20.50
N LEU A 93 19.77 -5.57 -19.21
CA LEU A 93 19.39 -4.26 -18.71
C LEU A 93 20.55 -3.25 -18.79
N PHE A 94 21.78 -3.71 -18.55
CA PHE A 94 22.97 -2.88 -18.63
C PHE A 94 23.45 -2.59 -20.05
N SER A 95 23.01 -3.37 -21.03
CA SER A 95 23.27 -3.13 -22.46
C SER A 95 22.41 -2.01 -23.05
N TYR A 96 21.37 -1.54 -22.35
CA TYR A 96 20.55 -0.43 -22.81
C TYR A 96 21.33 0.90 -22.79
N PRO A 97 21.29 1.72 -23.86
CA PRO A 97 21.96 3.03 -23.94
C PRO A 97 21.18 4.12 -23.17
N VAL A 98 20.66 3.79 -21.98
CA VAL A 98 19.88 4.68 -21.12
C VAL A 98 20.44 4.59 -19.69
N SER A 99 20.53 5.72 -19.00
CA SER A 99 21.13 5.74 -17.67
C SER A 99 20.35 4.88 -16.67
N ARG A 100 21.07 3.99 -15.96
CA ARG A 100 20.54 2.98 -15.03
C ARG A 100 19.65 3.58 -13.93
N LYS A 101 20.04 4.75 -13.42
CA LYS A 101 19.25 5.58 -12.49
C LYS A 101 17.85 5.91 -13.03
N LYS A 102 17.73 6.29 -14.31
CA LYS A 102 16.44 6.67 -14.91
C LYS A 102 15.53 5.46 -15.10
N ILE A 103 16.09 4.30 -15.44
CA ILE A 103 15.34 3.05 -15.58
C ILE A 103 14.78 2.63 -14.20
N LEU A 104 15.63 2.57 -13.18
CA LEU A 104 15.19 2.19 -11.83
C LEU A 104 14.14 3.15 -11.28
N LEU A 105 14.33 4.47 -11.43
CA LEU A 105 13.36 5.46 -10.99
C LEU A 105 12.03 5.31 -11.74
N SER A 106 12.05 4.99 -13.03
CA SER A 106 10.82 4.74 -13.78
C SER A 106 10.06 3.51 -13.28
N LYS A 107 10.77 2.41 -12.95
CA LYS A 107 10.16 1.21 -12.36
C LYS A 107 9.57 1.49 -10.98
N LEU A 108 10.32 2.21 -10.13
CA LEU A 108 9.85 2.61 -8.81
C LEU A 108 8.56 3.44 -8.91
N SER A 109 8.56 4.42 -9.82
CA SER A 109 7.42 5.31 -10.04
C SER A 109 6.19 4.56 -10.59
N VAL A 110 6.36 3.59 -11.49
CA VAL A 110 5.23 2.80 -12.03
C VAL A 110 4.52 2.04 -10.93
N VAL A 111 5.28 1.32 -10.09
CA VAL A 111 4.69 0.51 -9.02
C VAL A 111 4.06 1.40 -7.96
N SER A 112 4.72 2.49 -7.55
CA SER A 112 4.17 3.41 -6.54
C SER A 112 2.88 4.09 -7.02
N ILE A 113 2.85 4.55 -8.28
CA ILE A 113 1.66 5.14 -8.88
C ILE A 113 0.54 4.10 -8.92
N PHE A 114 0.82 2.90 -9.42
CA PHE A 114 -0.16 1.82 -9.47
C PHE A 114 -0.74 1.53 -8.09
N THR A 115 0.09 1.38 -7.06
CA THR A 115 -0.38 1.05 -5.70
C THR A 115 -1.24 2.15 -5.10
N ILE A 116 -0.86 3.42 -5.30
CA ILE A 116 -1.63 4.57 -4.78
C ILE A 116 -3.00 4.63 -5.46
N PHE A 117 -3.04 4.58 -6.79
CA PHE A 117 -4.30 4.64 -7.54
C PHE A 117 -5.19 3.44 -7.24
N SER A 118 -4.63 2.23 -7.21
CA SER A 118 -5.38 1.00 -6.94
C SER A 118 -6.01 1.05 -5.55
N MET A 119 -5.24 1.47 -4.54
CA MET A 119 -5.75 1.56 -3.16
C MET A 119 -6.82 2.64 -2.99
N ILE A 120 -6.65 3.80 -3.62
CA ILE A 120 -7.67 4.88 -3.59
C ILE A 120 -8.97 4.40 -4.23
N ILE A 121 -8.90 3.81 -5.42
CA ILE A 121 -10.08 3.30 -6.14
C ILE A 121 -10.76 2.20 -5.33
N SER A 122 -10.00 1.24 -4.80
CA SER A 122 -10.54 0.15 -3.97
C SER A 122 -11.25 0.67 -2.72
N ASN A 123 -10.63 1.58 -1.97
CA ASN A 123 -11.27 2.17 -0.79
C ASN A 123 -12.53 2.96 -1.17
N LEU A 124 -12.50 3.77 -2.23
CA LEU A 124 -13.67 4.50 -2.69
C LEU A 124 -14.84 3.56 -3.02
N ILE A 125 -14.58 2.47 -3.76
CA ILE A 125 -15.60 1.47 -4.09
C ILE A 125 -16.18 0.84 -2.81
N ILE A 126 -15.33 0.44 -1.87
CA ILE A 126 -15.76 -0.21 -0.63
C ILE A 126 -16.64 0.72 0.20
N PHE A 127 -16.21 1.96 0.44
CA PHE A 127 -16.97 2.92 1.23
C PHE A 127 -18.24 3.42 0.52
N LEU A 128 -18.26 3.47 -0.81
CA LEU A 128 -19.48 3.76 -1.57
C LEU A 128 -20.52 2.66 -1.38
N ILE A 129 -20.12 1.39 -1.52
CA ILE A 129 -21.03 0.25 -1.32
C ILE A 129 -21.52 0.23 0.13
N PHE A 130 -20.62 0.45 1.08
CA PHE A 130 -20.95 0.51 2.50
C PHE A 130 -21.96 1.64 2.81
N GLY A 131 -21.75 2.85 2.29
CA GLY A 131 -22.66 3.98 2.49
C GLY A 131 -24.07 3.76 1.89
N ILE A 132 -24.18 3.04 0.77
CA ILE A 132 -25.49 2.67 0.19
C ILE A 132 -26.22 1.66 1.10
N THR A 133 -25.49 0.67 1.62
CA THR A 133 -26.06 -0.35 2.51
C THR A 133 -26.46 0.22 3.87
N GLU A 134 -25.70 1.18 4.39
CA GLU A 134 -25.96 1.85 5.66
C GLU A 134 -27.35 2.51 5.68
N LYS A 135 -27.72 3.15 4.56
CA LYS A 135 -29.05 3.77 4.37
C LYS A 135 -30.21 2.75 4.52
N SER A 136 -29.96 1.47 4.27
CA SER A 136 -30.97 0.41 4.29
C SER A 136 -30.96 -0.39 5.59
N MET A 137 -29.79 -0.62 6.20
CA MET A 137 -29.61 -1.56 7.31
C MET A 137 -29.17 -0.94 8.64
N HIS A 138 -28.87 0.37 8.71
CA HIS A 138 -28.39 1.08 9.91
C HIS A 138 -27.42 0.20 10.74
N LEU A 139 -26.31 -0.19 10.11
CA LEU A 139 -25.35 -1.15 10.65
C LEU A 139 -24.47 -0.52 11.74
N VAL A 140 -24.23 0.78 11.69
CA VAL A 140 -23.43 1.55 12.65
C VAL A 140 -24.28 2.64 13.28
N SER A 141 -24.10 2.89 14.57
CA SER A 141 -24.76 3.96 15.32
C SER A 141 -24.25 5.34 14.87
N GLY A 142 -24.85 5.89 13.82
CA GLY A 142 -24.68 7.27 13.36
C GLY A 142 -25.02 7.47 11.88
N ASP A 143 -25.45 8.68 11.51
CA ASP A 143 -25.75 9.01 10.12
C ASP A 143 -24.46 9.14 9.30
N PHE A 144 -24.40 8.43 8.17
CA PHE A 144 -23.32 8.58 7.20
C PHE A 144 -23.37 9.98 6.56
N THR A 145 -22.70 10.93 7.21
CA THR A 145 -22.68 12.34 6.83
C THR A 145 -21.56 12.61 5.82
N ALA A 146 -21.73 13.62 4.97
CA ALA A 146 -20.70 14.05 4.00
C ALA A 146 -19.34 14.39 4.65
N SER A 147 -19.32 14.80 5.92
CA SER A 147 -18.11 15.01 6.72
C SER A 147 -17.30 13.72 6.93
N ILE A 148 -17.97 12.59 7.16
CA ILE A 148 -17.37 11.27 7.34
C ILE A 148 -16.76 10.79 6.01
N MET A 149 -17.45 10.98 4.88
CA MET A 149 -16.88 10.68 3.55
C MET A 149 -15.59 11.46 3.30
N LEU A 150 -15.55 12.74 3.67
CA LEU A 150 -14.36 13.58 3.48
C LEU A 150 -13.21 13.09 4.37
N GLN A 151 -13.50 12.62 5.58
CA GLN A 151 -12.52 11.98 6.47
C GLN A 151 -11.99 10.65 5.89
N VAL A 152 -12.86 9.81 5.33
CA VAL A 152 -12.48 8.59 4.62
C VAL A 152 -11.49 8.88 3.51
N ILE A 153 -11.77 9.88 2.67
CA ILE A 153 -10.91 10.25 1.55
C ILE A 153 -9.55 10.71 2.07
N LYS A 154 -9.51 11.58 3.09
CA LYS A 154 -8.26 12.06 3.70
C LYS A 154 -7.40 10.91 4.23
N ILE A 155 -7.98 10.04 5.06
CA ILE A 155 -7.27 8.90 5.66
C ILE A 155 -6.79 7.93 4.56
N THR A 156 -7.64 7.65 3.58
CA THR A 156 -7.30 6.78 2.44
C THR A 156 -6.08 7.27 1.68
N VAL A 157 -6.03 8.57 1.38
CA VAL A 157 -4.89 9.16 0.65
C VAL A 157 -3.61 9.01 1.47
N VAL A 158 -3.65 9.30 2.77
CA VAL A 158 -2.48 9.17 3.66
C VAL A 158 -2.00 7.72 3.71
N MET A 159 -2.91 6.76 3.91
CA MET A 159 -2.57 5.34 3.97
C MET A 159 -2.02 4.83 2.64
N ALA A 160 -2.50 5.32 1.50
CA ALA A 160 -1.97 4.99 0.18
C ALA A 160 -0.51 5.43 0.00
N PHE A 161 -0.15 6.63 0.47
CA PHE A 161 1.24 7.09 0.46
C PHE A 161 2.13 6.26 1.39
N ILE A 162 1.62 5.90 2.57
CA ILE A 162 2.33 5.01 3.49
C ILE A 162 2.59 3.65 2.83
N ALA A 163 1.57 3.02 2.24
CA ALA A 163 1.72 1.74 1.56
C ALA A 163 2.79 1.77 0.45
N ALA A 164 2.78 2.83 -0.36
CA ALA A 164 3.78 3.01 -1.42
C ALA A 164 5.21 3.18 -0.86
N SER A 165 5.35 3.94 0.24
CA SER A 165 6.64 4.16 0.90
C SER A 165 7.20 2.88 1.54
N ILE A 166 6.36 2.08 2.20
CA ILE A 166 6.76 0.80 2.77
C ILE A 166 7.21 -0.15 1.66
N GLY A 167 6.49 -0.18 0.53
CA GLY A 167 6.89 -0.93 -0.64
C GLY A 167 8.30 -0.57 -1.11
N ILE A 168 8.63 0.72 -1.21
CA ILE A 168 9.98 1.17 -1.59
C ILE A 168 11.03 0.71 -0.56
N ILE A 169 10.76 0.85 0.75
CA ILE A 169 11.70 0.45 1.80
C ILE A 169 11.95 -1.07 1.76
N ALA A 170 10.89 -1.86 1.66
CA ALA A 170 10.96 -3.32 1.56
C ALA A 170 11.82 -3.76 0.36
N THR A 171 11.72 -3.04 -0.77
CA THR A 171 12.55 -3.33 -1.93
C THR A 171 14.00 -3.01 -1.73
N GLY A 172 14.33 -1.92 -1.02
CA GLY A 172 15.70 -1.61 -0.65
C GLY A 172 16.35 -2.76 0.12
N ILE A 173 15.62 -3.31 1.09
CA ILE A 173 16.08 -4.45 1.90
C ILE A 173 16.23 -5.71 1.05
N GLY A 174 15.21 -6.07 0.26
CA GLY A 174 15.28 -7.29 -0.55
C GLY A 174 16.25 -7.20 -1.72
N PHE A 175 16.55 -6.00 -2.22
CA PHE A 175 17.59 -5.77 -3.21
C PHE A 175 18.99 -6.05 -2.66
N ILE A 176 19.25 -5.66 -1.41
CA ILE A 176 20.52 -5.98 -0.73
C ILE A 176 20.68 -7.49 -0.58
N LYS A 177 19.61 -8.20 -0.21
CA LYS A 177 19.62 -9.66 -0.04
C LYS A 177 19.43 -10.46 -1.34
N LYS A 178 19.25 -9.78 -2.49
CA LYS A 178 18.90 -10.39 -3.80
C LYS A 178 17.78 -11.44 -3.71
N SER A 179 16.80 -11.23 -2.84
CA SER A 179 15.78 -12.24 -2.50
C SER A 179 14.37 -11.68 -2.55
N VAL A 180 13.50 -12.37 -3.29
CA VAL A 180 12.06 -12.08 -3.38
C VAL A 180 11.39 -12.29 -2.02
N ALA A 181 11.68 -13.40 -1.33
CA ALA A 181 11.12 -13.67 -0.01
C ALA A 181 11.47 -12.57 1.00
N ALA A 182 12.70 -12.06 0.97
CA ALA A 182 13.12 -10.98 1.86
C ALA A 182 12.32 -9.67 1.65
N THR A 183 11.90 -9.34 0.42
CA THR A 183 11.02 -8.17 0.20
C THR A 183 9.65 -8.34 0.81
N ILE A 184 9.04 -9.51 0.64
CA ILE A 184 7.67 -9.73 1.09
C ILE A 184 7.64 -9.73 2.62
N VAL A 185 8.58 -10.44 3.26
CA VAL A 185 8.67 -10.49 4.73
C VAL A 185 8.95 -9.10 5.32
N SER A 186 9.86 -8.32 4.73
CA SER A 186 10.13 -6.96 5.21
C SER A 186 8.95 -6.01 5.03
N ALA A 187 8.19 -6.14 3.94
CA ALA A 187 6.96 -5.38 3.74
C ALA A 187 5.91 -5.72 4.81
N VAL A 188 5.71 -7.00 5.12
CA VAL A 188 4.77 -7.44 6.16
C VAL A 188 5.20 -6.94 7.55
N LEU A 189 6.49 -7.02 7.89
CA LEU A 189 7.00 -6.52 9.17
C LEU A 189 6.84 -5.00 9.33
N LEU A 190 7.10 -4.24 8.27
CA LEU A 190 6.90 -2.78 8.29
C LEU A 190 5.40 -2.43 8.35
N ALA A 191 4.56 -3.19 7.65
CA ALA A 191 3.11 -3.01 7.69
C ALA A 191 2.55 -3.32 9.08
N SER A 192 3.01 -4.36 9.76
CA SER A 192 2.56 -4.71 11.12
C SER A 192 3.00 -3.67 12.16
N LEU A 193 4.20 -3.11 12.03
CA LEU A 193 4.63 -1.97 12.85
C LEU A 193 3.68 -0.77 12.69
N MET A 194 3.29 -0.45 11.46
CA MET A 194 2.32 0.62 11.19
C MET A 194 0.94 0.30 11.77
N CYS A 195 0.50 -0.96 11.72
CA CYS A 195 -0.76 -1.36 12.33
C CYS A 195 -0.78 -1.10 13.83
N ASN A 196 0.30 -1.46 14.53
CA ASN A 196 0.41 -1.23 15.97
C ASN A 196 0.43 0.25 16.33
N ILE A 197 1.11 1.08 15.53
CA ILE A 197 1.14 2.54 15.76
C ILE A 197 -0.28 3.10 15.66
N VAL A 198 -1.00 2.81 14.57
CA VAL A 198 -2.34 3.36 14.35
C VAL A 198 -3.36 2.77 15.34
N GLY A 199 -3.23 1.50 15.70
CA GLY A 199 -4.06 0.81 16.69
C GLY A 199 -3.93 1.39 18.10
N ASN A 200 -2.71 1.75 18.52
CA ASN A 200 -2.45 2.27 19.85
C ASN A 200 -2.68 3.78 19.97
N THR A 201 -2.54 4.53 18.87
CA THR A 201 -2.89 5.96 18.84
C THR A 201 -4.39 6.10 18.67
N THR A 202 -5.13 6.04 19.77
CA THR A 202 -6.56 6.34 19.81
C THR A 202 -6.82 7.72 19.17
N SER A 203 -7.34 7.70 17.94
CA SER A 203 -8.04 8.77 17.23
C SER A 203 -7.29 10.09 16.93
N SER A 204 -6.00 10.23 17.26
CA SER A 204 -5.23 11.44 16.92
C SER A 204 -4.74 11.41 15.46
N ILE A 205 -5.56 11.96 14.57
CA ILE A 205 -5.27 12.16 13.14
C ILE A 205 -3.89 12.81 12.91
N THR A 206 -3.44 13.67 13.83
CA THR A 206 -2.14 14.35 13.80
C THR A 206 -0.96 13.38 13.84
N VAL A 207 -1.04 12.33 14.65
CA VAL A 207 0.06 11.34 14.77
C VAL A 207 0.20 10.53 13.47
N ILE A 208 -0.92 10.15 12.86
CA ILE A 208 -0.93 9.47 11.56
C ILE A 208 -0.25 10.33 10.48
N TYR A 209 -0.53 11.65 10.46
CA TYR A 209 0.12 12.55 9.51
C TYR A 209 1.63 12.67 9.74
N ILE A 210 2.09 12.83 10.99
CA ILE A 210 3.52 12.93 11.31
C ILE A 210 4.25 11.65 10.87
N PHE A 211 3.70 10.48 11.20
CA PHE A 211 4.28 9.21 10.78
C PHE A 211 4.29 9.04 9.25
N SER A 212 3.24 9.49 8.56
CA SER A 212 3.21 9.45 7.10
C SER A 212 4.36 10.25 6.48
N LEU A 213 4.66 11.44 7.02
CA LEU A 213 5.78 12.28 6.56
C LEU A 213 7.12 11.60 6.79
N ILE A 214 7.31 10.99 7.97
CA ILE A 214 8.52 10.24 8.30
C ILE A 214 8.71 9.09 7.31
N MET A 215 7.65 8.32 7.03
CA MET A 215 7.71 7.17 6.13
C MET A 215 8.00 7.57 4.69
N ILE A 216 7.41 8.67 4.20
CA ILE A 216 7.72 9.22 2.88
C ILE A 216 9.20 9.64 2.82
N PHE A 217 9.70 10.31 3.85
CA PHE A 217 11.11 10.73 3.90
C PHE A 217 12.07 9.54 3.89
N VAL A 218 11.79 8.51 4.69
CA VAL A 218 12.56 7.26 4.70
C VAL A 218 12.48 6.56 3.34
N GLY A 219 11.30 6.50 2.71
CA GLY A 219 11.13 5.96 1.36
C GLY A 219 12.00 6.68 0.31
N ILE A 220 12.09 8.01 0.38
CA ILE A 220 12.95 8.81 -0.51
C ILE A 220 14.42 8.48 -0.26
N LEU A 221 14.88 8.37 0.99
CA LEU A 221 16.25 7.99 1.31
C LEU A 221 16.60 6.60 0.76
N PHE A 222 15.72 5.62 0.93
CA PHE A 222 15.91 4.27 0.38
C PHE A 222 15.95 4.28 -1.15
N SER A 223 15.11 5.07 -1.81
CA SER A 223 15.14 5.22 -3.27
C SER A 223 16.48 5.79 -3.76
N LYS A 224 17.03 6.80 -3.07
CA LYS A 224 18.34 7.38 -3.38
C LYS A 224 19.47 6.37 -3.16
N ASN A 225 19.40 5.60 -2.07
CA ASN A 225 20.39 4.57 -1.77
C ASN A 225 20.38 3.45 -2.84
N LEU A 226 19.18 2.98 -3.23
CA LEU A 226 19.00 2.03 -4.33
C LEU A 226 19.60 2.56 -5.63
N MET A 227 19.32 3.81 -5.99
CA MET A 227 19.87 4.45 -7.18
C MET A 227 21.39 4.56 -7.16
N HIS A 228 21.99 4.82 -6.00
CA HIS A 228 23.44 4.86 -5.84
C HIS A 228 24.05 3.46 -6.01
N LYS A 229 23.46 2.45 -5.36
CA LYS A 229 23.93 1.06 -5.44
C LYS A 229 23.84 0.47 -6.85
N VAL A 230 22.80 0.80 -7.61
CA VAL A 230 22.67 0.37 -9.01
C VAL A 230 23.70 1.03 -9.93
N ASN A 231 24.13 2.24 -9.60
CA ASN A 231 25.14 2.94 -10.38
C ASN A 231 26.55 2.37 -10.17
N LEU A 232 26.83 1.83 -8.98
CA LEU A 232 28.11 1.20 -8.64
C LEU A 232 28.19 -0.27 -9.05
N MET A 233 27.11 -0.86 -9.58
CA MET A 233 27.15 -2.24 -10.06
C MET A 233 27.97 -2.33 -11.35
N GLU A 234 29.16 -2.90 -11.26
CA GLU A 234 29.93 -3.30 -12.44
C GLU A 234 29.37 -4.61 -12.99
N VAL A 235 29.36 -4.75 -14.31
CA VAL A 235 28.93 -5.98 -14.98
C VAL A 235 30.13 -6.89 -15.00
N GLU A 236 30.18 -7.86 -14.09
CA GLU A 236 31.12 -8.99 -14.18
C GLU A 236 30.71 -9.94 -15.32
#